data_AF-A0A7C7AGS9-F1
#
_entry.id   AF-A0A7C7AGS9-F1
#
_cell.length_a   1.000
_cell.length_b   1.000
_cell.length_c   1.000
_cell.angle_alpha   90.00
_cell.angle_beta   90.00
_cell.angle_gamma   90.00
#
_symmetry.space_group_name_H-M   'P 1'
#
loop_
_entity.id
_entity.type
_entity.pdbx_description
1 polymer ?
#
loop_
_entity_poly.entity_id
_entity_poly.type
_entity_poly.pdbx_seq_one_letter_code
_entity_poly.pdbx_strand_id
1 'polypeptide(L)'
;MKKQDFLLQDILSKDLPSDEEIKAYALESFAKEIDYSNQTELLTKLILNHSAIAERLEQVNKELMHNQEVLAEAQEIAMLGRWDMNPFLGTMIWSKSMYAILEIDSSTPASLNLYYSFVHPDDLEKVTAMFRAMFITQKPWTTRYRLLMKSGQVKWVQQR
;
A
#
# COMPACT_ATOMS: atom_id res chain seq x y z
N MET A 1 40.38 -22.87 30.29
CA MET A 1 40.17 -22.79 31.76
C MET A 1 38.68 -22.87 32.02
N LYS A 2 38.25 -23.80 32.89
CA LYS A 2 36.83 -24.02 33.21
C LYS A 2 36.31 -22.81 34.00
N LYS A 3 35.28 -22.14 33.50
CA LYS A 3 34.51 -21.15 34.28
C LYS A 3 33.76 -21.92 35.37
N GLN A 4 34.17 -21.75 36.62
CA GLN A 4 33.39 -22.19 37.77
C GLN A 4 32.35 -21.11 38.04
N ASP A 5 31.08 -21.42 37.76
CA ASP A 5 29.96 -20.66 38.28
C ASP A 5 29.91 -20.91 39.80
N PHE A 6 30.50 -20.00 40.57
CA PHE A 6 30.38 -20.03 42.03
C PHE A 6 28.98 -19.51 42.41
N LEU A 7 28.18 -20.37 43.06
CA LEU A 7 26.93 -19.98 43.68
C LEU A 7 27.23 -19.13 44.92
N LEU A 8 26.31 -18.22 45.30
CA LEU A 8 26.43 -17.43 46.53
C LEU A 8 26.69 -18.31 47.78
N GLN A 9 26.25 -19.56 47.72
CA GLN A 9 26.44 -20.58 48.75
C GLN A 9 27.90 -21.05 48.87
N ASP A 10 28.68 -21.02 47.79
CA ASP A 10 30.07 -21.45 47.77
C ASP A 10 30.99 -20.42 48.45
N ILE A 11 30.70 -19.12 48.26
CA ILE A 11 31.41 -18.00 48.92
C ILE A 11 31.15 -17.96 50.43
N LEU A 12 29.99 -18.45 50.86
CA LEU A 12 29.59 -18.55 52.28
C LEU A 12 30.02 -19.87 52.94
N SER A 13 30.59 -20.80 52.18
CA SER A 13 31.14 -22.06 52.69
C SER A 13 32.57 -21.86 53.21
N LYS A 14 33.05 -22.76 54.10
CA LYS A 14 34.23 -22.56 54.97
C LYS A 14 35.60 -22.42 54.26
N ASP A 15 35.65 -22.50 52.93
CA ASP A 15 36.86 -22.25 52.14
C ASP A 15 36.69 -20.91 51.40
N LEU A 16 37.14 -19.80 52.01
CA LEU A 16 37.05 -18.49 51.37
C LEU A 16 37.89 -18.47 50.08
N PRO A 17 37.30 -18.16 48.91
CA PRO A 17 38.06 -17.95 47.68
C PRO A 17 39.06 -16.80 47.87
N SER A 18 40.17 -16.85 47.15
CA SER A 18 41.21 -15.83 47.25
C SER A 18 40.65 -14.44 46.88
N ASP A 19 41.23 -13.37 47.45
CA ASP A 19 40.84 -11.98 47.15
C ASP A 19 40.80 -11.67 45.64
N GLU A 20 41.59 -12.38 44.83
CA GLU A 20 41.66 -12.23 43.38
C GLU A 20 40.48 -12.90 42.66
N GLU A 21 40.03 -14.07 43.12
CA GLU A 21 38.86 -14.78 42.60
C GLU A 21 37.55 -14.03 42.92
N ILE A 22 37.44 -13.46 44.11
CA ILE A 22 36.30 -12.63 44.50
C ILE A 22 36.21 -11.37 43.62
N LYS A 23 37.35 -10.72 43.36
CA LYS A 23 37.41 -9.54 42.47
C LYS A 23 37.05 -9.91 41.04
N ALA A 24 37.54 -11.03 40.52
CA ALA A 24 37.21 -11.50 39.18
C ALA A 24 35.70 -11.80 39.03
N TYR A 25 35.12 -12.49 40.02
CA TYR A 25 33.69 -12.76 40.05
C TYR A 25 32.85 -11.48 40.11
N ALA A 26 33.21 -10.53 40.99
CA ALA A 26 32.54 -9.25 41.08
C ALA A 26 32.59 -8.46 39.76
N LEU A 27 33.74 -8.49 39.07
CA LEU A 27 33.91 -7.84 37.77
C LEU A 27 33.05 -8.50 36.68
N GLU A 28 33.02 -9.83 36.62
CA GLU A 28 32.18 -10.57 35.67
C GLU A 28 30.68 -10.36 35.94
N SER A 29 30.28 -10.35 37.21
CA SER A 29 28.89 -10.09 37.62
C SER A 29 28.45 -8.69 37.23
N PHE A 30 29.27 -7.68 37.51
CA PHE A 30 29.01 -6.29 37.12
C PHE A 30 28.96 -6.12 35.59
N ALA A 31 29.86 -6.78 34.85
CA ALA A 31 29.83 -6.75 33.39
C ALA A 31 28.54 -7.37 32.82
N LYS A 32 28.06 -8.49 33.38
CA LYS A 32 26.78 -9.11 32.99
C LYS A 32 25.59 -8.21 33.31
N GLU A 33 25.59 -7.54 34.46
CA GLU A 33 24.50 -6.63 34.86
C GLU A 33 24.42 -5.43 33.91
N ILE A 34 25.56 -4.82 33.57
CA ILE A 34 25.62 -3.73 32.59
C ILE A 34 25.12 -4.21 31.22
N ASP A 35 25.57 -5.37 30.75
CA ASP A 35 25.15 -5.91 29.45
C ASP A 35 23.63 -6.19 29.43
N TYR A 36 23.09 -6.79 30.48
CA TYR A 36 21.65 -7.04 30.61
C TYR A 36 20.85 -5.73 30.67
N SER A 37 21.33 -4.72 31.41
CA SER A 37 20.70 -3.41 31.48
C SER A 37 20.66 -2.73 30.10
N ASN A 38 21.79 -2.74 29.38
CA ASN A 38 21.88 -2.20 28.03
C ASN A 38 20.96 -2.94 27.04
N GLN A 39 20.95 -4.28 27.08
CA GLN A 39 20.07 -5.10 26.23
C GLN A 39 18.60 -4.83 26.52
N THR A 40 18.23 -4.71 27.80
CA THR A 40 16.85 -4.40 28.19
C THR A 40 16.45 -3.02 27.70
N GLU A 41 17.29 -2.00 27.87
CA GLU A 41 17.01 -0.65 27.38
C GLU A 41 16.84 -0.63 25.85
N LEU A 42 17.72 -1.29 25.11
CA LEU A 42 17.64 -1.40 23.65
C LEU A 42 16.38 -2.12 23.20
N LEU A 43 16.03 -3.26 23.83
CA LEU A 43 14.84 -4.02 23.51
C LEU A 43 13.57 -3.20 23.80
N THR A 44 13.51 -2.49 24.93
CA THR A 44 12.39 -1.61 25.25
C THR A 44 12.23 -0.51 24.20
N LYS A 45 13.32 0.19 23.84
CA LYS A 45 13.28 1.20 22.77
C LYS A 45 12.80 0.61 21.44
N LEU A 46 13.28 -0.57 21.10
CA LEU A 46 12.91 -1.26 19.87
C LEU A 46 11.41 -1.57 19.84
N ILE A 47 10.87 -2.14 20.92
CA ILE A 47 9.45 -2.50 21.03
C ILE A 47 8.58 -1.24 20.96
N LEU A 48 8.94 -0.18 21.69
CA LEU A 48 8.20 1.08 21.67
C LEU A 48 8.16 1.69 20.26
N ASN A 49 9.31 1.73 19.58
CA ASN A 49 9.38 2.23 18.21
C ASN A 49 8.54 1.38 17.24
N HIS A 50 8.60 0.05 17.35
CA HIS A 50 7.80 -0.83 16.50
C HIS A 50 6.30 -0.68 16.77
N SER A 51 5.88 -0.56 18.03
CA SER A 51 4.48 -0.31 18.38
C SER A 51 3.99 1.01 17.79
N ALA A 52 4.76 2.09 17.95
CA ALA A 52 4.41 3.39 17.41
C ALA A 52 4.31 3.37 15.87
N ILE A 53 5.22 2.66 15.18
CA ILE A 53 5.15 2.49 13.72
C ILE A 53 3.92 1.68 13.32
N ALA A 54 3.63 0.59 14.03
CA ALA A 54 2.49 -0.27 13.73
C ALA A 54 1.16 0.48 13.90
N GLU A 55 1.00 1.21 14.99
CA GLU A 55 -0.17 2.07 15.24
C GLU A 55 -0.30 3.15 14.16
N ARG A 56 0.82 3.78 13.77
CA ARG A 56 0.80 4.79 12.72
C ARG A 56 0.42 4.20 11.36
N LEU A 57 0.93 3.01 11.04
CA LEU A 57 0.62 2.31 9.81
C LEU A 57 -0.87 1.95 9.76
N GLU A 58 -1.43 1.45 10.87
CA GLU A 58 -2.85 1.14 10.97
C GLU A 58 -3.71 2.41 10.77
N GLN A 59 -3.34 3.52 11.42
CA GLN A 59 -4.06 4.78 11.29
C GLN A 59 -4.04 5.31 9.85
N VAL A 60 -2.87 5.33 9.22
CA VAL A 60 -2.72 5.78 7.82
C VAL A 60 -3.49 4.86 6.88
N ASN A 61 -3.49 3.55 7.12
CA ASN A 61 -4.25 2.62 6.27
C ASN A 61 -5.76 2.82 6.42
N LYS A 62 -6.27 3.04 7.64
CA LYS A 62 -7.68 3.38 7.88
C LYS A 62 -8.08 4.67 7.18
N GLU A 63 -7.26 5.71 7.28
CA GLU A 63 -7.49 6.98 6.61
C GLU A 63 -7.46 6.83 5.07
N LEU A 64 -6.51 6.05 4.55
CA LEU A 64 -6.41 5.74 3.13
C LEU A 64 -7.67 5.02 2.62
N MET A 65 -8.13 3.98 3.34
CA MET A 65 -9.34 3.25 2.99
C MET A 65 -10.57 4.16 3.01
N HIS A 66 -10.73 4.97 4.06
CA HIS A 66 -11.83 5.91 4.14
C HIS A 66 -11.82 6.93 2.99
N ASN A 67 -10.66 7.50 2.68
CA ASN A 67 -10.51 8.43 1.58
C ASN A 67 -10.78 7.78 0.21
N GLN A 68 -10.40 6.51 0.03
CA GLN A 68 -10.72 5.74 -1.18
C GLN A 68 -12.23 5.50 -1.32
N GLU A 69 -12.93 5.17 -0.24
CA GLU A 69 -14.38 5.01 -0.23
C GLU A 69 -15.10 6.33 -0.57
N VAL A 70 -14.73 7.42 0.11
CA VAL A 70 -15.28 8.76 -0.17
C VAL A 70 -15.02 9.19 -1.60
N LEU A 71 -13.81 8.95 -2.13
CA LEU A 71 -13.48 9.25 -3.52
C LEU A 71 -14.32 8.41 -4.50
N ALA A 72 -14.50 7.13 -4.22
CA ALA A 72 -15.31 6.24 -5.07
C ALA A 72 -16.77 6.70 -5.10
N GLU A 73 -17.34 7.05 -3.95
CA GLU A 73 -18.69 7.60 -3.85
C GLU A 73 -18.81 8.93 -4.61
N ALA A 74 -17.86 9.85 -4.43
CA ALA A 74 -17.84 11.11 -5.15
C ALA A 74 -17.75 10.91 -6.68
N GLN A 75 -16.96 9.94 -7.15
CA GLN A 75 -16.89 9.58 -8.57
C GLN A 75 -18.20 9.00 -9.10
N GLU A 76 -18.90 8.17 -8.32
CA GLU A 76 -20.21 7.63 -8.68
C GLU A 76 -21.26 8.75 -8.77
N ILE A 77 -21.36 9.62 -7.76
CA ILE A 77 -22.29 10.76 -7.73
C ILE A 77 -22.02 11.72 -8.89
N ALA A 78 -20.75 12.05 -9.16
CA ALA A 78 -20.36 12.95 -10.22
C ALA A 78 -20.35 12.30 -11.62
N MET A 79 -20.68 11.01 -11.73
CA MET A 79 -20.64 10.23 -12.98
C MET A 79 -19.27 10.33 -13.68
N LEU A 80 -18.19 10.27 -12.90
CA LEU A 80 -16.82 10.33 -13.40
C LEU A 80 -16.25 8.93 -13.58
N GLY A 81 -16.00 8.53 -14.83
CA GLY A 81 -15.29 7.31 -15.17
C GLY A 81 -13.78 7.57 -15.27
N ARG A 82 -12.98 6.75 -14.58
CA ARG A 82 -11.52 6.72 -14.76
C ARG A 82 -11.15 5.47 -15.54
N TRP A 83 -10.18 5.61 -16.42
CA TRP A 83 -9.56 4.48 -17.08
C TRP A 83 -8.05 4.71 -17.12
N ASP A 84 -7.29 3.63 -16.94
CA ASP A 84 -5.85 3.60 -17.12
C ASP A 84 -5.55 2.59 -18.23
N MET A 85 -4.52 2.85 -19.02
CA MET A 85 -4.05 1.91 -20.03
C MET A 85 -2.56 1.70 -19.87
N ASN A 86 -2.15 0.43 -19.83
CA ASN A 86 -0.77 0.05 -19.97
C ASN A 86 -0.50 -0.27 -21.45
N PRO A 87 0.20 0.60 -22.19
CA PRO A 87 0.44 0.40 -23.63
C PRO A 87 1.37 -0.78 -23.91
N PHE A 88 2.24 -1.17 -22.97
CA PHE A 88 3.17 -2.29 -23.15
C PHE A 88 2.49 -3.64 -23.00
N LEU A 89 1.55 -3.74 -22.05
CA LEU A 89 0.78 -4.96 -21.79
C LEU A 89 -0.52 -5.03 -22.59
N GLY A 90 -0.92 -3.92 -23.24
CA GLY A 90 -2.21 -3.80 -23.91
C GLY A 90 -3.40 -3.91 -22.96
N THR A 91 -3.19 -3.79 -21.65
CA THR A 91 -4.23 -3.92 -20.63
C THR A 91 -4.85 -2.56 -20.32
N MET A 92 -6.16 -2.56 -20.10
CA MET A 92 -6.91 -1.40 -19.68
C MET A 92 -7.57 -1.71 -18.34
N ILE A 93 -7.62 -0.72 -17.45
CA ILE A 93 -8.27 -0.82 -16.14
C ILE A 93 -9.31 0.28 -16.08
N TRP A 94 -10.53 -0.06 -15.67
CA TRP A 94 -11.63 0.89 -15.47
C TRP A 94 -11.94 1.03 -13.98
N SER A 95 -12.29 2.25 -13.55
CA SER A 95 -12.90 2.43 -12.23
C SER A 95 -14.27 1.77 -12.17
N LYS A 96 -14.74 1.46 -10.95
CA LYS A 96 -16.10 0.96 -10.72
C LYS A 96 -17.17 1.89 -11.33
N SER A 97 -16.99 3.19 -11.17
CA SER A 97 -17.87 4.20 -11.77
C SER A 97 -17.90 4.17 -13.30
N MET A 98 -16.80 3.80 -13.98
CA MET A 98 -16.76 3.67 -15.44
C MET A 98 -17.65 2.52 -15.92
N TYR A 99 -17.64 1.39 -15.22
CA TYR A 99 -18.55 0.27 -15.50
C TYR A 99 -20.03 0.68 -15.32
N ALA A 100 -20.33 1.46 -14.27
CA ALA A 100 -21.67 2.00 -14.05
C ALA A 100 -22.12 2.97 -15.16
N ILE A 101 -21.22 3.84 -15.65
CA ILE A 101 -21.51 4.74 -16.78
C ILE A 101 -21.85 3.94 -18.05
N LEU A 102 -21.10 2.86 -18.31
CA LEU A 102 -21.27 1.98 -19.47
C LEU A 102 -22.39 0.93 -19.29
N GLU A 103 -23.06 0.88 -18.14
CA GLU A 103 -24.15 -0.04 -17.82
C GLU A 103 -23.78 -1.53 -18.00
N ILE A 104 -22.55 -1.88 -17.59
CA ILE A 104 -22.05 -3.26 -17.66
C ILE A 104 -21.48 -3.73 -16.34
N ASP A 105 -21.39 -5.05 -16.21
CA ASP A 105 -20.86 -5.69 -15.01
C ASP A 105 -19.33 -5.53 -14.92
N SER A 106 -18.83 -5.27 -13.71
CA SER A 106 -17.40 -5.06 -13.42
C SER A 106 -16.54 -6.31 -13.58
N SER A 107 -17.12 -7.50 -13.68
CA SER A 107 -16.40 -8.73 -14.06
C SER A 107 -15.97 -8.73 -15.53
N THR A 108 -16.55 -7.87 -16.36
CA THR A 108 -16.20 -7.77 -17.78
C THR A 108 -14.78 -7.22 -17.93
N PRO A 109 -13.87 -7.92 -18.61
CA PRO A 109 -12.53 -7.42 -18.85
C PRO A 109 -12.56 -6.10 -19.63
N ALA A 110 -11.97 -5.05 -19.05
CA ALA A 110 -11.85 -3.77 -19.71
C ALA A 110 -10.91 -3.87 -20.93
N SER A 111 -11.35 -3.31 -22.05
CA SER A 111 -10.52 -3.20 -23.25
C SER A 111 -10.94 -2.01 -24.09
N LEU A 112 -10.00 -1.47 -24.86
CA LEU A 112 -10.27 -0.36 -25.77
C LEU A 112 -11.31 -0.76 -26.84
N ASN A 113 -11.27 -1.99 -27.33
CA ASN A 113 -12.26 -2.51 -28.29
C ASN A 113 -13.66 -2.59 -27.68
N LEU A 114 -13.76 -3.03 -26.42
CA LEU A 114 -15.04 -3.03 -25.70
C LEU A 114 -15.54 -1.60 -25.53
N TYR A 115 -14.68 -0.64 -25.20
CA TYR A 115 -15.06 0.77 -25.12
C TYR A 115 -15.63 1.30 -26.44
N TYR A 116 -14.95 1.03 -27.56
CA TYR A 116 -15.39 1.44 -28.89
C TYR A 116 -16.77 0.88 -29.26
N SER A 117 -17.14 -0.30 -28.75
CA SER A 117 -18.48 -0.86 -28.98
C SER A 117 -19.61 -0.02 -28.37
N PHE A 118 -19.31 0.83 -27.38
CA PHE A 118 -20.25 1.79 -26.81
C PHE A 118 -20.20 3.16 -27.47
N VAL A 119 -19.24 3.44 -28.35
CA VAL A 119 -19.18 4.74 -29.04
C VAL A 119 -20.23 4.77 -30.14
N HIS A 120 -20.95 5.88 -30.25
CA HIS A 120 -21.93 6.04 -31.33
C HIS A 120 -21.25 5.87 -32.71
N PRO A 121 -21.85 5.12 -33.68
CA PRO A 121 -21.21 4.84 -34.97
C PRO A 121 -20.68 6.08 -35.70
N ASP A 122 -21.46 7.16 -35.74
CA ASP A 122 -21.06 8.45 -36.34
C ASP A 122 -19.84 9.10 -35.67
N ASP A 123 -19.58 8.81 -34.39
CA ASP A 123 -18.51 9.42 -33.62
C ASP A 123 -17.26 8.49 -33.56
N LEU A 124 -17.37 7.24 -34.02
CA LEU A 124 -16.36 6.20 -33.86
C LEU A 124 -15.02 6.56 -34.51
N GLU A 125 -15.04 7.09 -35.73
CA GLU A 125 -13.83 7.48 -36.45
C GLU A 125 -13.08 8.60 -35.71
N LYS A 126 -13.82 9.62 -35.26
CA LYS A 126 -13.30 10.74 -34.48
C LYS A 126 -12.66 10.25 -33.17
N VAL A 127 -13.33 9.38 -32.43
CA VAL A 127 -12.83 8.85 -31.15
C VAL A 127 -11.60 7.96 -31.36
N THR A 128 -11.61 7.10 -32.38
CA THR A 128 -10.46 6.23 -32.70
C THR A 128 -9.23 7.05 -33.09
N ALA A 129 -9.41 8.10 -33.91
CA ALA A 129 -8.34 9.02 -34.28
C ALA A 129 -7.78 9.76 -33.05
N MET A 130 -8.65 10.19 -32.14
CA MET A 130 -8.25 10.82 -30.87
C MET A 130 -7.40 9.89 -30.00
N PHE A 131 -7.85 8.64 -29.75
CA PHE A 131 -7.07 7.67 -28.97
C PHE A 131 -5.70 7.39 -29.62
N ARG A 132 -5.62 7.31 -30.96
CA ARG A 132 -4.35 7.17 -31.67
C ARG A 132 -3.42 8.36 -31.47
N ALA A 133 -3.95 9.59 -31.56
CA ALA A 133 -3.19 10.81 -31.39
C ALA A 133 -2.67 10.99 -29.95
N MET A 134 -3.45 10.53 -28.97
CA MET A 134 -3.09 10.54 -27.54
C MET A 134 -1.77 9.81 -27.28
N PHE A 135 -1.56 8.63 -27.88
CA PHE A 135 -0.31 7.86 -27.72
C PHE A 135 0.90 8.54 -28.36
N ILE A 136 0.69 9.39 -29.36
CA ILE A 136 1.77 10.01 -30.14
C ILE A 136 2.17 11.36 -29.55
N THR A 137 1.19 12.19 -29.18
CA THR A 137 1.41 13.62 -28.95
C THR A 137 1.48 14.03 -27.48
N GLN A 138 0.99 13.20 -26.54
CA GLN A 138 0.92 13.48 -25.09
C GLN A 138 0.39 14.88 -24.70
N LYS A 139 -0.34 15.56 -25.58
CA LYS A 139 -0.90 16.89 -25.30
C LYS A 139 -2.25 16.75 -24.60
N PRO A 140 -2.61 17.63 -23.65
CA PRO A 140 -3.94 17.62 -23.07
C PRO A 140 -5.00 17.76 -24.17
N TRP A 141 -5.93 16.81 -24.27
CA TRP A 141 -7.07 16.87 -25.17
C TRP A 141 -8.35 16.98 -24.35
N THR A 142 -9.40 17.50 -24.95
CA THR A 142 -10.74 17.40 -24.39
C THR A 142 -11.70 17.21 -25.54
N THR A 143 -12.43 16.10 -25.52
CA THR A 143 -13.34 15.72 -26.61
C THR A 143 -14.69 15.34 -26.03
N ARG A 144 -15.74 15.86 -26.66
CA ARG A 144 -17.12 15.46 -26.41
C ARG A 144 -17.62 14.57 -27.55
N TYR A 145 -18.28 13.48 -27.19
CA TYR A 145 -18.88 12.52 -28.12
C TYR A 145 -20.01 11.74 -27.44
N ARG A 146 -20.73 10.97 -28.24
CA ARG A 146 -21.87 10.16 -27.81
C ARG A 146 -21.47 8.71 -27.58
N LEU A 147 -22.01 8.15 -26.51
CA LEU A 147 -22.07 6.71 -26.30
C LEU A 147 -23.47 6.20 -26.64
N LEU A 148 -23.55 5.01 -27.24
CA LEU A 148 -24.77 4.27 -27.53
C LEU A 148 -24.82 3.04 -26.62
N MET A 149 -25.71 3.05 -25.64
CA MET A 149 -25.89 1.94 -24.69
C MET A 149 -26.63 0.78 -25.36
N LYS A 150 -26.55 -0.42 -24.77
CA LYS A 150 -27.28 -1.61 -25.25
C LYS A 150 -28.80 -1.42 -25.26
N SER A 151 -29.32 -0.55 -24.40
CA SER A 151 -30.73 -0.16 -24.35
C SER A 151 -31.17 0.72 -25.53
N GLY A 152 -30.22 1.22 -26.35
CA GLY A 152 -30.47 2.24 -27.37
C GLY A 152 -30.39 3.68 -26.85
N GLN A 153 -30.21 3.87 -25.53
CA GLN A 153 -30.02 5.20 -24.96
C GLN A 153 -28.71 5.83 -25.43
N VAL A 154 -28.75 7.11 -25.79
CA VAL A 154 -27.57 7.91 -26.12
C VAL A 154 -27.14 8.73 -24.89
N LYS A 155 -25.88 8.57 -24.47
CA LYS A 155 -25.26 9.36 -23.40
C LYS A 155 -24.19 10.27 -23.98
N TRP A 156 -24.12 11.52 -23.54
CA TRP A 156 -23.03 12.42 -23.89
C TRP A 156 -21.92 12.30 -22.86
N VAL A 157 -20.69 12.11 -23.34
CA VAL A 157 -19.50 12.07 -22.48
C VAL A 157 -18.50 13.13 -22.92
N GLN A 158 -17.77 13.63 -21.93
CA GLN A 158 -16.62 14.50 -22.14
C GLN A 158 -15.39 13.77 -21.58
N GLN A 159 -14.47 13.44 -22.48
CA GLN A 159 -13.20 12.82 -22.13
C GLN A 159 -12.11 13.90 -22.13
N ARG A 160 -11.26 13.87 -21.11
CA ARG A 160 -10.11 14.74 -20.92
C ARG A 160 -8.91 13.92 -20.47
#